data_AF-A0A6N7AW86-F1
#
_entry.id   AF-A0A6N7AW86-F1
#
_cell.length_a   1.000
_cell.length_b   1.000
_cell.length_c   1.000
_cell.angle_alpha   90.00
_cell.angle_beta   90.00
_cell.angle_gamma   90.00
#
_symmetry.space_group_name_H-M   'P 1'
#
loop_
_entity.id
_entity.type
_entity.pdbx_description
1 polymer ?
#
loop_
_entity_poly.entity_id
_entity_poly.type
_entity_poly.pdbx_seq_one_letter_code
_entity_poly.pdbx_strand_id
1 'polypeptide(L)' 'MLKCFVCPKIYDPPRYKCDCGGFGEVLSALAKLTAQGVFVEPTSGVGAAGFIKAIATGAITSGEQVVVELTGKKKD' A
#
# COMPACT_ATOMS: atom_id res chain seq x y z
N MET A 1 -6.16 13.27 -10.18
CA MET A 1 -6.90 12.02 -10.49
C MET A 1 -6.07 10.78 -10.20
N LEU A 2 -6.55 9.89 -9.33
CA LEU A 2 -5.96 8.59 -9.02
C LEU A 2 -6.91 7.47 -9.47
N LYS A 3 -6.42 6.50 -10.24
CA LYS A 3 -7.20 5.33 -10.67
C LYS A 3 -7.04 4.21 -9.64
N CYS A 4 -8.13 3.58 -9.25
CA CYS A 4 -8.06 2.40 -8.41
C CYS A 4 -7.46 1.21 -9.18
N PHE A 5 -6.60 0.42 -8.52
CA PHE A 5 -6.00 -0.78 -9.12
C PHE A 5 -6.95 -1.99 -9.12
N VAL A 6 -7.99 -1.97 -8.28
CA VAL A 6 -8.98 -3.04 -8.13
C VAL A 6 -10.23 -2.80 -8.97
N CYS A 7 -10.59 -1.54 -9.24
CA CYS A 7 -11.78 -1.20 -10.01
C CYS A 7 -11.53 -0.02 -10.96
N PRO A 8 -12.34 0.19 -12.00
CA PRO A 8 -12.09 1.24 -12.99
C PRO A 8 -12.37 2.66 -12.49
N LYS A 9 -12.76 2.86 -11.22
CA LYS A 9 -13.09 4.18 -10.68
C LYS A 9 -11.85 5.08 -10.61
N ILE A 10 -12.05 6.34 -10.98
CA ILE A 10 -11.06 7.41 -10.93
C ILE A 10 -11.51 8.39 -9.84
N TYR A 11 -10.58 8.73 -8.94
CA TYR A 11 -10.80 9.58 -7.79
C TYR A 11 -10.10 10.92 -7.95
N ASP A 12 -10.79 11.99 -7.54
CA ASP A 12 -10.18 13.31 -7.37
C ASP A 12 -9.82 13.51 -5.89
N PRO A 13 -8.57 13.85 -5.53
CA PRO A 13 -8.16 14.03 -4.13
C PRO A 13 -9.01 15.12 -3.43
N PRO A 14 -9.27 15.00 -2.10
CA PRO A 14 -8.57 14.15 -1.12
C PRO A 14 -9.40 12.95 -0.63
N ARG A 15 -10.46 12.53 -1.35
CA ARG A 15 -11.30 11.41 -0.88
C ARG A 15 -10.66 10.06 -1.28
N TYR A 16 -9.92 9.47 -0.35
CA TYR A 16 -9.13 8.24 -0.54
C TYR A 16 -9.89 6.91 -0.36
N LYS A 17 -11.23 6.91 -0.30
CA LYS A 17 -12.01 5.68 -0.06
C LYS A 17 -12.60 5.15 -1.37
N CYS A 18 -12.04 4.05 -1.89
CA CYS A 18 -12.75 3.21 -2.86
C CYS A 18 -13.62 2.21 -2.12
N ASP A 19 -14.91 2.13 -2.47
CA ASP A 19 -15.85 1.11 -1.96
C ASP A 19 -15.41 -0.33 -2.32
N CYS A 20 -14.51 -0.46 -3.30
CA CYS A 20 -13.91 -1.71 -3.74
C CYS A 20 -12.73 -2.17 -2.88
N GLY A 21 -12.29 -1.38 -1.89
CA GLY A 21 -11.17 -1.72 -1.00
C GLY A 21 -9.76 -1.43 -1.56
N GLY A 22 -9.60 -1.00 -2.82
CA GLY A 22 -8.27 -0.88 -3.46
C GLY A 22 -7.30 0.14 -2.85
N PHE A 23 -7.78 1.12 -2.07
CA PHE A 23 -6.93 1.99 -1.25
C PHE A 23 -6.83 1.53 0.21
N GLY A 24 -7.73 0.62 0.62
CA GLY A 24 -7.72 0.00 1.95
C GLY A 24 -6.50 -0.88 2.16
N GLU A 25 -6.03 -1.57 1.13
CA GLU A 25 -4.79 -2.35 1.19
C GLU A 25 -3.57 -1.46 1.48
N VAL A 26 -3.49 -0.28 0.85
CA VAL A 26 -2.43 0.71 1.10
C VAL A 26 -2.53 1.27 2.52
N LEU A 27 -3.72 1.64 2.97
CA LEU A 27 -3.91 2.13 4.36
C LEU A 27 -3.58 1.05 5.40
N SER A 28 -3.96 -0.21 5.14
CA SER A 28 -3.61 -1.34 6.01
C SER A 28 -2.10 -1.57 6.04
N ALA A 29 -1.43 -1.48 4.89
CA ALA A 29 0.03 -1.58 4.80
C ALA A 29 0.71 -0.43 5.56
N LEU A 30 0.24 0.81 5.40
CA LEU A 30 0.74 1.97 6.14
C LEU A 30 0.53 1.82 7.65
N ALA A 31 -0.61 1.28 8.09
CA ALA A 31 -0.85 1.01 9.51
C ALA A 31 0.13 -0.03 10.06
N LYS A 32 0.43 -1.09 9.31
CA LYS A 32 1.45 -2.09 9.67
C LYS A 32 2.85 -1.50 9.75
N LEU A 33 3.24 -0.66 8.78
CA LEU A 33 4.52 0.05 8.80
C LEU A 33 4.61 1.00 10.01
N THR A 34 3.53 1.73 10.29
CA THR A 34 3.44 2.65 11.44
C THR A 34 3.58 1.92 12.77
N ALA A 35 2.97 0.74 12.91
CA ALA A 35 3.12 -0.11 14.09
C ALA A 35 4.58 -0.59 14.31
N GLN A 36 5.42 -0.51 13.29
CA GLN A 36 6.86 -0.81 13.33
C GLN A 36 7.72 0.46 13.45
N GLY A 37 7.11 1.64 13.61
CA GLY A 37 7.82 2.92 13.70
C GLY A 37 8.24 3.51 12.35
N VAL A 38 7.74 2.98 11.23
CA VAL A 38 8.07 3.45 9.88
C VAL A 38 6.94 4.34 9.35
N PHE A 39 7.23 5.64 9.22
CA PHE A 39 6.29 6.65 8.72
C PHE A 39 6.67 7.11 7.32
N VAL A 40 5.81 6.82 6.35
CA VAL A 40 6.02 7.13 4.94
C VAL A 40 4.78 7.80 4.34
N GLU A 41 4.95 8.48 3.20
CA GLU A 41 3.79 9.05 2.51
C GLU A 41 2.91 7.94 1.88
N PRO A 42 1.63 8.22 1.59
CA PRO A 42 0.72 7.17 1.15
C PRO A 42 1.14 6.42 -0.11
N THR A 43 1.79 7.12 -1.05
CA THR A 43 2.32 6.52 -2.30
C THR A 43 3.43 5.51 -2.05
N SER A 44 4.24 5.69 -1.01
CA SER A 44 5.28 4.74 -0.60
C SER A 44 4.70 3.43 -0.08
N GLY A 45 3.48 3.47 0.46
CA GLY A 45 2.79 2.29 1.01
C GLY A 45 2.36 1.27 -0.04
N VAL A 46 2.38 1.63 -1.33
CA VAL A 46 1.96 0.73 -2.42
C VAL A 46 2.87 -0.49 -2.54
N GLY A 47 4.19 -0.32 -2.39
CA GLY A 47 5.14 -1.44 -2.41
C GLY A 47 4.86 -2.44 -1.29
N ALA A 48 4.61 -1.94 -0.08
CA ALA A 48 4.27 -2.78 1.07
C ALA A 48 2.92 -3.50 0.89
N ALA A 49 1.92 -2.83 0.31
CA ALA A 49 0.63 -3.45 -0.01
C ALA A 49 0.78 -4.57 -1.05
N GLY A 50 1.57 -4.33 -2.12
CA GLY A 50 1.90 -5.33 -3.13
C GLY A 50 2.62 -6.54 -2.54
N PHE A 51 3.58 -6.31 -1.64
CA PHE A 51 4.30 -7.38 -0.94
C PHE A 51 3.38 -8.23 -0.06
N ILE A 52 2.51 -7.61 0.74
CA ILE A 52 1.53 -8.32 1.57
C ILE A 52 0.63 -9.21 0.71
N LYS A 53 0.18 -8.69 -0.44
CA LYS A 53 -0.64 -9.45 -1.38
C LYS A 53 0.11 -10.61 -2.00
N ALA A 54 1.37 -10.40 -2.40
CA ALA A 54 2.21 -11.45 -2.97
C ALA A 54 2.44 -12.62 -2.00
N ILE A 55 2.60 -12.35 -0.70
CA ILE A 55 2.61 -13.40 0.34
C ILE A 55 1.24 -14.10 0.41
N ALA A 56 0.15 -13.33 0.48
CA ALA A 56 -1.19 -13.88 0.63
C ALA A 56 -1.62 -14.78 -0.55
N THR A 57 -1.13 -14.50 -1.76
CA THR A 57 -1.38 -15.32 -2.96
C THR A 57 -0.36 -16.44 -3.16
N GLY A 58 0.66 -16.55 -2.31
CA GLY A 58 1.75 -17.51 -2.46
C GLY A 58 2.70 -17.22 -3.63
N ALA A 59 2.69 -15.99 -4.17
CA ALA A 59 3.64 -15.55 -5.18
C ALA A 59 5.04 -15.31 -4.60
N ILE A 60 5.10 -15.03 -3.29
CA ILE A 60 6.33 -15.00 -2.48
C ILE A 60 6.11 -15.96 -1.31
N THR A 61 7.08 -16.82 -1.06
CA THR A 61 7.03 -17.83 -0.01
C THR A 61 7.88 -17.45 1.21
N SER A 62 7.59 -18.07 2.35
CA SER A 62 8.37 -17.87 3.57
C SER A 62 9.80 -18.37 3.40
N GLY A 63 10.79 -17.51 3.68
CA GLY A 63 12.21 -17.82 3.54
C GLY A 63 12.90 -17.06 2.40
N GLU A 64 12.13 -16.46 1.49
CA GLU A 64 12.66 -15.57 0.48
C GLU A 64 13.10 -14.23 1.09
N GLN A 65 14.24 -13.71 0.65
CA GLN A 65 14.66 -12.34 0.96
C GLN A 65 14.09 -11.39 -0.10
N VAL A 66 13.27 -10.44 0.36
CA VAL A 66 12.59 -9.47 -0.51
C VAL A 66 12.87 -8.07 0.00
N VAL A 67 13.25 -7.18 -0.92
CA VAL A 67 13.45 -5.76 -0.65
C VAL A 67 12.23 -5.00 -1.17
N VAL A 68 11.58 -4.24 -0.28
CA VAL A 68 10.49 -3.34 -0.65
C VAL A 68 10.99 -1.92 -0.51
N GLU A 69 11.10 -1.22 -1.63
CA GLU A 69 11.51 0.18 -1.64
C GLU A 69 10.38 1.06 -1.10
N LEU A 70 10.70 1.88 -0.09
CA LEU A 70 9.81 2.90 0.45
C LEU A 70 10.41 4.26 0.10
N THR A 71 9.75 5.01 -0.79
CA THR A 71 10.23 6.30 -1.28
C THR A 71 9.42 7.45 -0.70
N GLY A 72 10.08 8.50 -0.20
CA GLY A 72 9.41 9.67 0.35
C GLY A 72 9.16 9.60 1.85
N LYS A 73 9.31 10.74 2.53
CA LYS A 73 8.97 10.90 3.95
C LYS A 73 7.60 11.52 4.09
N LYS A 74 6.87 11.16 5.13
CA LYS A 74 5.67 11.91 5.51
C LYS A 74 6.07 13.39 5.68
N LYS A 75 5.40 14.29 4.98
CA LYS A 75 5.50 15.73 5.25
C LYS A 75 4.65 16.02 6.49
N ASP A 76 5.28 16.63 7.48
CA ASP A 76 4.61 17.23 8.64
C ASP A 76 3.75 18.43 8.20
#